data_AF-A0A094DSC3-F1
#
_entry.id   AF-A0A094DSC3-F1
#
_cell.length_a   1.000
_cell.length_b   1.000
_cell.length_c   1.000
_cell.angle_alpha   90.00
_cell.angle_beta   90.00
_cell.angle_gamma   90.00
#
_symmetry.space_group_name_H-M   'P 1'
#
loop_
_entity.id
_entity.type
_entity.pdbx_description
1 polymer ?
#
loop_
_entity_poly.entity_id
_entity_poly.type
_entity_poly.pdbx_seq_one_letter_code
_entity_poly.pdbx_strand_id
1 'polypeptide(L)'
;MRYSTSEMAKDVVELVDHLGWTQERELHVIGVSMGGMIAQELGQLIPERICSLSLFSTLSRFQRTVPFIQNLRNRVNMFLPKSLDRTIIDVAYNMFPDSWLDAPDTLHLPSSTTPGCLPAARHTDWETGAYGHFPTNFARIAAQDLEKRADTDGFGPKGFILQAIAAGWHDMGPERLKELGDKVGRERILVAHGTEDRMLTFPHGKTLIEQLQPGESYVREGRGHVLLIEEQDWHDETVAKLWAKTALLSV
;
A
#
# COMPACT_ATOMS: atom_id res chain seq x y z
N MET A 1 1.38 4.98 -25.76
CA MET A 1 0.71 4.94 -24.44
C MET A 1 1.76 5.09 -23.35
N ARG A 2 1.59 5.98 -22.36
CA ARG A 2 2.57 6.22 -21.30
C ARG A 2 2.20 5.35 -20.09
N TYR A 3 3.11 4.49 -19.66
CA TYR A 3 2.91 3.70 -18.43
C TYR A 3 2.81 4.66 -17.24
N SER A 4 1.64 4.70 -16.60
CA SER A 4 1.29 5.69 -15.57
C SER A 4 0.24 5.13 -14.61
N THR A 5 0.10 5.74 -13.44
CA THR A 5 -0.92 5.36 -12.46
C THR A 5 -2.35 5.54 -12.98
N SER A 6 -2.59 6.50 -13.88
CA SER A 6 -3.90 6.71 -14.51
C SER A 6 -4.24 5.58 -15.49
N GLU A 7 -3.26 5.06 -16.24
CA GLU A 7 -3.50 3.89 -17.11
C GLU A 7 -3.72 2.63 -16.27
N MET A 8 -2.96 2.42 -15.20
CA MET A 8 -3.21 1.32 -14.26
C MET A 8 -4.61 1.39 -13.62
N ALA A 9 -5.12 2.60 -13.36
CA ALA A 9 -6.49 2.77 -12.87
C ALA A 9 -7.53 2.36 -13.93
N LYS A 10 -7.27 2.58 -15.22
CA LYS A 10 -8.13 2.08 -16.31
C LYS A 10 -8.10 0.57 -16.39
N ASP A 11 -6.93 -0.06 -16.21
CA ASP A 11 -6.84 -1.53 -16.13
C ASP A 11 -7.72 -2.08 -15.00
N VAL A 12 -7.80 -1.37 -13.86
CA VAL A 12 -8.72 -1.72 -12.76
C VAL A 12 -10.18 -1.54 -13.17
N VAL A 13 -10.53 -0.45 -13.88
CA VAL A 13 -11.90 -0.26 -14.42
C VAL A 13 -12.30 -1.40 -15.34
N GLU A 14 -11.44 -1.79 -16.28
CA GLU A 14 -11.69 -2.91 -17.19
C GLU A 14 -11.88 -4.23 -16.44
N LEU A 15 -11.09 -4.46 -15.38
CA LEU A 15 -11.23 -5.65 -14.54
C LEU A 15 -12.56 -5.68 -13.78
N VAL A 16 -12.95 -4.58 -13.13
CA VAL A 16 -14.21 -4.54 -12.37
C VAL A 16 -15.44 -4.61 -13.29
N ASP A 17 -15.35 -4.02 -14.50
CA ASP A 17 -16.37 -4.18 -15.55
C ASP A 17 -16.48 -5.64 -15.99
N HIS A 18 -15.36 -6.33 -16.21
CA HIS A 18 -15.33 -7.75 -16.56
C HIS A 18 -15.96 -8.63 -15.48
N LEU A 19 -15.75 -8.30 -14.20
CA LEU A 19 -16.34 -8.99 -13.06
C LEU A 19 -17.81 -8.63 -12.81
N GLY A 20 -18.34 -7.62 -13.52
CA GLY A 20 -19.71 -7.13 -13.36
C GLY A 20 -19.92 -6.21 -12.16
N TRP A 21 -18.85 -5.78 -11.48
CA TRP A 21 -18.89 -4.85 -10.35
C TRP A 21 -19.03 -3.40 -10.84
N THR A 22 -20.25 -3.09 -11.27
CA THR A 22 -20.59 -1.85 -11.98
C THR A 22 -21.61 -0.99 -11.24
N GLN A 23 -22.10 -1.45 -10.09
CA GLN A 23 -23.16 -0.80 -9.36
C GLN A 23 -22.64 0.38 -8.54
N GLU A 24 -23.57 1.28 -8.20
CA GLU A 24 -23.31 2.41 -7.32
C GLU A 24 -22.85 1.92 -5.95
N ARG A 25 -21.75 2.49 -5.46
CA ARG A 25 -21.16 2.21 -4.13
C ARG A 25 -20.96 0.73 -3.86
N GLU A 26 -20.51 -0.02 -4.87
CA GLU A 26 -20.21 -1.46 -4.76
C GLU A 26 -18.77 -1.74 -4.28
N LEU A 27 -17.83 -0.81 -4.52
CA LEU A 27 -16.40 -1.07 -4.34
C LEU A 27 -15.82 -0.45 -3.06
N HIS A 28 -15.28 -1.28 -2.17
CA HIS A 28 -14.37 -0.82 -1.12
C HIS A 28 -12.93 -0.89 -1.64
N VAL A 29 -12.26 0.26 -1.77
CA VAL A 29 -10.91 0.34 -2.33
C VAL A 29 -9.90 0.73 -1.25
N ILE A 30 -8.87 -0.10 -1.10
CA ILE A 30 -7.73 0.15 -0.22
C ILE A 30 -6.48 0.24 -1.08
N GLY A 31 -5.81 1.39 -1.05
CA GLY A 31 -4.58 1.63 -1.78
C GLY A 31 -3.41 1.91 -0.84
N VAL A 32 -2.31 1.17 -1.01
CA VAL A 32 -1.07 1.35 -0.25
C VAL A 32 0.03 1.85 -1.20
N SER A 33 0.79 2.88 -0.81
CA SER A 33 1.93 3.37 -1.62
C SER A 33 1.50 3.73 -3.05
N MET A 34 2.14 3.18 -4.10
CA MET A 34 1.70 3.34 -5.49
C MET A 34 0.24 2.85 -5.70
N GLY A 35 -0.21 1.84 -4.97
CA GLY A 35 -1.61 1.43 -4.97
C GLY A 35 -2.56 2.54 -4.51
N GLY A 36 -2.13 3.40 -3.57
CA GLY A 36 -2.86 4.60 -3.18
C GLY A 36 -2.91 5.68 -4.27
N MET A 37 -1.87 5.76 -5.11
CA MET A 37 -1.85 6.66 -6.27
C MET A 37 -2.84 6.18 -7.35
N ILE A 38 -2.86 4.87 -7.61
CA ILE A 38 -3.80 4.24 -8.53
C ILE A 38 -5.23 4.39 -8.00
N ALA A 39 -5.45 4.18 -6.69
CA ALA A 39 -6.75 4.32 -6.06
C ALA A 39 -7.31 5.76 -6.14
N GLN A 40 -6.45 6.78 -6.03
CA GLN A 40 -6.84 8.18 -6.26
C GLN A 40 -7.31 8.40 -7.71
N GLU A 41 -6.58 7.87 -8.70
CA GLU A 41 -6.99 7.94 -10.12
C GLU A 41 -8.27 7.15 -10.39
N LEU A 42 -8.44 5.98 -9.76
CA LEU A 42 -9.66 5.17 -9.86
C LEU A 42 -10.88 5.91 -9.33
N GLY A 43 -10.76 6.56 -8.16
CA GLY A 43 -11.83 7.37 -7.59
C GLY A 43 -12.17 8.61 -8.43
N GLN A 44 -11.27 9.06 -9.31
CA GLN A 44 -11.56 10.09 -10.31
C GLN A 44 -12.33 9.55 -11.52
N LEU A 45 -12.05 8.30 -11.92
CA LEU A 45 -12.66 7.67 -13.08
C LEU A 45 -14.07 7.15 -12.83
N ILE A 46 -14.31 6.54 -11.67
CA ILE A 46 -15.58 5.87 -11.32
C ILE A 46 -16.08 6.22 -9.89
N PRO A 47 -16.12 7.51 -9.51
CA PRO A 47 -16.44 7.93 -8.13
C PRO A 47 -17.76 7.36 -7.61
N GLU A 48 -18.76 7.22 -8.46
CA GLU A 48 -20.09 6.69 -8.15
C GLU A 48 -20.05 5.21 -7.71
N ARG A 49 -19.07 4.44 -8.18
CA ARG A 49 -18.94 3.02 -7.84
C ARG A 49 -18.17 2.78 -6.54
N ILE A 50 -17.42 3.78 -6.07
CA ILE A 50 -16.62 3.66 -4.86
C ILE A 50 -17.55 3.77 -3.66
N CYS A 51 -17.59 2.76 -2.79
CA CYS A 51 -18.27 2.79 -1.49
C CYS A 51 -17.42 3.48 -0.43
N SER A 52 -16.14 3.12 -0.35
CA SER A 52 -15.15 3.75 0.54
C SER A 52 -13.77 3.76 -0.11
N LEU A 53 -12.96 4.78 0.18
CA LEU A 53 -11.60 4.91 -0.30
C LEU A 53 -10.62 5.04 0.86
N SER A 54 -9.76 4.04 1.07
CA SER A 54 -8.72 4.07 2.11
C SER A 54 -7.34 4.19 1.48
N LEU A 55 -6.59 5.23 1.88
CA LEU A 55 -5.29 5.57 1.34
C LEU A 55 -4.23 5.45 2.44
N PHE A 56 -3.39 4.43 2.34
CA PHE A 56 -2.33 4.15 3.31
C PHE A 56 -0.96 4.46 2.73
N SER A 57 -0.13 5.17 3.49
CA SER A 57 1.29 5.40 3.19
C SER A 57 1.53 5.82 1.74
N THR A 58 0.78 6.81 1.28
CA THR A 58 0.76 7.25 -0.12
C THR A 58 0.89 8.77 -0.22
N LEU A 59 0.89 9.29 -1.44
CA LEU A 59 0.98 10.71 -1.72
C LEU A 59 0.12 11.10 -2.92
N SER A 60 -0.19 12.39 -3.03
CA SER A 60 -0.84 12.95 -4.21
C SER A 60 0.15 13.34 -5.30
N ARG A 61 1.31 13.87 -4.91
CA ARG A 61 2.47 14.08 -5.80
C ARG A 61 3.75 14.11 -4.99
N PHE A 62 4.87 13.87 -5.65
CA PHE A 62 6.17 14.04 -5.02
C PHE A 62 6.44 15.51 -4.70
N GLN A 63 6.78 15.77 -3.44
CA GLN A 63 7.29 17.05 -3.00
C GLN A 63 8.80 16.97 -2.84
N ARG A 64 9.51 18.08 -3.04
CA ARG A 64 10.93 18.15 -2.64
C ARG A 64 11.02 18.18 -1.12
N THR A 65 11.02 16.99 -0.52
CA THR A 65 11.19 16.78 0.92
C THR A 65 12.65 16.59 1.31
N VAL A 66 13.53 16.31 0.34
CA VAL A 66 14.97 16.11 0.55
C VAL A 66 15.82 17.09 -0.27
N PRO A 67 17.01 17.49 0.23
CA PRO A 67 17.98 18.27 -0.53
C PRO A 67 18.34 17.59 -1.86
N PHE A 68 18.60 18.39 -2.90
CA PHE A 68 18.85 17.92 -4.28
C PHE A 68 19.95 16.84 -4.36
N ILE A 69 21.06 17.04 -3.64
CA ILE A 69 22.21 16.12 -3.63
C ILE A 69 21.83 14.78 -2.99
N GLN A 70 21.02 14.80 -1.93
CA GLN A 70 20.55 13.57 -1.28
C GLN A 70 19.59 12.80 -2.18
N ASN A 71 18.67 13.49 -2.86
CA ASN A 71 17.79 12.87 -3.87
C ASN A 71 18.58 12.24 -5.01
N LEU A 72 19.60 12.95 -5.54
CA LEU A 72 20.46 12.44 -6.60
C LEU A 72 21.26 11.21 -6.15
N ARG A 73 21.82 11.24 -4.94
CA ARG A 73 22.53 10.09 -4.35
C ARG A 73 21.60 8.88 -4.16
N ASN A 74 20.38 9.09 -3.66
CA ASN A 74 19.40 8.03 -3.48
C ASN A 74 19.03 7.39 -4.83
N ARG A 75 18.83 8.21 -5.87
CA ARG A 75 18.57 7.73 -7.23
C ARG A 75 19.74 6.96 -7.83
N VAL A 76 20.98 7.42 -7.66
CA VAL A 76 22.17 6.68 -8.11
C VAL A 76 22.31 5.34 -7.39
N ASN A 77 22.09 5.33 -6.07
CA ASN A 77 22.17 4.13 -5.24
C ASN A 77 21.12 3.06 -5.59
N MET A 78 20.00 3.42 -6.23
CA MET A 78 19.02 2.45 -6.73
C MET A 78 19.55 1.61 -7.90
N PHE A 79 20.50 2.14 -8.68
CA PHE A 79 21.05 1.47 -9.86
C PHE A 79 22.40 0.79 -9.63
N LEU A 80 23.00 0.98 -8.45
CA LEU A 80 24.25 0.32 -8.10
C LEU A 80 23.98 -1.15 -7.74
N PRO A 81 24.69 -2.12 -8.35
CA PRO A 81 24.59 -3.52 -7.96
C PRO A 81 25.01 -3.68 -6.50
N LYS A 82 24.14 -4.28 -5.70
CA LYS A 82 24.40 -4.63 -4.29
C LYS A 82 24.33 -6.13 -4.13
N SER A 83 24.97 -6.66 -3.10
CA SER A 83 24.77 -8.06 -2.73
C SER A 83 23.30 -8.31 -2.38
N LEU A 84 22.86 -9.56 -2.51
CA LEU A 84 21.51 -9.96 -2.14
C LEU A 84 21.19 -9.58 -0.68
N ASP A 85 22.08 -9.95 0.24
CA ASP A 85 21.95 -9.64 1.67
C ASP A 85 21.78 -8.14 1.93
N ARG A 86 22.61 -7.32 1.26
CA ARG A 86 22.52 -5.86 1.44
C ARG A 86 21.21 -5.32 0.89
N THR A 87 20.73 -5.86 -0.23
CA THR A 87 19.47 -5.43 -0.84
C THR A 87 18.28 -5.78 0.05
N ILE A 88 18.26 -6.98 0.65
CA ILE A 88 17.20 -7.41 1.58
C ILE A 88 17.16 -6.50 2.80
N ILE A 89 18.33 -6.22 3.39
CA ILE A 89 18.44 -5.28 4.53
C ILE A 89 17.93 -3.90 4.12
N ASP A 90 18.40 -3.36 2.98
CA ASP A 90 18.00 -2.04 2.52
C ASP A 90 16.49 -1.97 2.27
N VAL A 91 15.86 -3.00 1.68
CA VAL A 91 14.41 -3.04 1.45
C VAL A 91 13.65 -3.04 2.77
N ALA A 92 14.02 -3.94 3.69
CA ALA A 92 13.33 -4.06 4.98
C ALA A 92 13.41 -2.75 5.79
N TYR A 93 14.61 -2.21 5.98
CA TYR A 93 14.82 -1.00 6.79
C TYR A 93 14.34 0.29 6.11
N ASN A 94 14.07 0.27 4.81
CA ASN A 94 13.41 1.41 4.16
C ASN A 94 11.88 1.34 4.30
N MET A 95 11.32 0.14 4.44
CA MET A 95 9.87 -0.06 4.55
C MET A 95 9.37 -0.04 6.00
N PHE A 96 10.18 -0.48 6.95
CA PHE A 96 9.75 -0.71 8.33
C PHE A 96 10.66 -0.01 9.36
N PRO A 97 10.13 0.38 10.53
CA PRO A 97 10.93 0.87 11.65
C PRO A 97 11.85 -0.21 12.21
N ASP A 98 13.02 0.19 12.69
CA ASP A 98 14.05 -0.69 13.25
C ASP A 98 13.49 -1.47 14.45
N SER A 99 12.77 -0.76 15.33
CA SER A 99 12.14 -1.34 16.52
C SER A 99 11.11 -2.42 16.19
N TRP A 100 10.42 -2.31 15.05
CA TRP A 100 9.47 -3.32 14.60
C TRP A 100 10.17 -4.51 13.96
N LEU A 101 11.22 -4.27 13.16
CA LEU A 101 12.02 -5.31 12.52
C LEU A 101 12.72 -6.21 13.54
N ASP A 102 13.22 -5.64 14.63
CA ASP A 102 13.89 -6.35 15.71
C ASP A 102 12.93 -7.09 16.66
N ALA A 103 11.64 -6.74 16.63
CA ALA A 103 10.63 -7.39 17.46
C ALA A 103 10.31 -8.81 16.97
N PRO A 104 9.78 -9.68 17.87
CA PRO A 104 9.27 -11.00 17.49
C PRO A 104 8.23 -10.92 16.37
N ASP A 105 8.16 -11.95 15.53
CA ASP A 105 7.13 -12.07 14.51
C ASP A 105 5.76 -12.30 15.15
N THR A 106 4.86 -11.35 14.98
CA THR A 106 3.49 -11.39 15.54
C THR A 106 2.41 -11.51 14.46
N LEU A 107 2.76 -11.87 13.22
CA LEU A 107 1.79 -12.00 12.13
C LEU A 107 0.68 -12.98 12.48
N HIS A 108 -0.58 -12.63 12.22
CA HIS A 108 -1.66 -13.61 12.34
C HIS A 108 -1.50 -14.73 11.31
N LEU A 109 -1.12 -15.91 11.79
CA LEU A 109 -0.87 -17.06 10.95
C LEU A 109 -2.18 -17.71 10.48
N PRO A 110 -2.25 -18.18 9.23
CA PRO A 110 -3.38 -18.96 8.77
C PRO A 110 -3.56 -20.22 9.60
N SER A 111 -4.81 -20.64 9.74
CA SER A 111 -5.21 -21.87 10.41
C SER A 111 -6.22 -22.65 9.57
N SER A 112 -6.70 -23.78 10.09
CA SER A 112 -7.73 -24.60 9.44
C SER A 112 -9.04 -23.87 9.16
N THR A 113 -9.28 -22.74 9.82
CA THR A 113 -10.47 -21.90 9.61
C THR A 113 -10.23 -20.74 8.64
N THR A 114 -9.01 -20.53 8.17
CA THR A 114 -8.70 -19.44 7.23
C THR A 114 -9.11 -19.84 5.82
N PRO A 115 -10.09 -19.14 5.19
CA PRO A 115 -10.59 -19.52 3.87
C PRO A 115 -9.51 -19.46 2.79
N GLY A 116 -9.47 -20.50 1.93
CA GLY A 116 -8.54 -20.55 0.79
C GLY A 116 -7.07 -20.84 1.16
N CYS A 117 -6.75 -20.96 2.45
CA CYS A 117 -5.42 -21.39 2.89
C CYS A 117 -5.37 -22.91 3.04
N LEU A 118 -4.22 -23.48 2.65
CA LEU A 118 -3.86 -24.87 2.89
C LEU A 118 -2.82 -24.93 4.02
N PRO A 119 -2.58 -26.11 4.63
CA PRO A 119 -1.44 -26.29 5.51
C PRO A 119 -0.13 -25.85 4.85
N ALA A 120 0.87 -25.52 5.68
CA ALA A 120 2.19 -25.12 5.23
C ALA A 120 2.75 -26.12 4.19
N ALA A 121 3.50 -25.57 3.22
CA ALA A 121 3.95 -26.33 2.07
C ALA A 121 4.62 -27.65 2.48
N ARG A 122 4.28 -28.74 1.75
CA ARG A 122 4.74 -30.13 1.96
C ARG A 122 4.00 -30.92 3.06
N HIS A 123 2.97 -30.35 3.68
CA HIS A 123 2.12 -31.06 4.64
C HIS A 123 0.72 -31.34 4.09
N THR A 124 0.09 -32.41 4.58
CA THR A 124 -1.26 -32.84 4.15
C THR A 124 -2.38 -32.40 5.11
N ASP A 125 -2.04 -32.00 6.32
CA ASP A 125 -2.97 -31.64 7.39
C ASP A 125 -2.40 -30.50 8.26
N TRP A 126 -3.30 -29.85 9.00
CA TRP A 126 -2.97 -28.71 9.87
C TRP A 126 -2.29 -29.10 11.18
N GLU A 127 -2.41 -30.34 11.63
CA GLU A 127 -1.79 -30.80 12.88
C GLU A 127 -0.27 -30.86 12.73
N THR A 128 0.19 -31.36 11.58
CA THR A 128 1.62 -31.50 11.27
C THR A 128 2.16 -30.35 10.42
N GLY A 129 1.28 -29.58 9.77
CA GLY A 129 1.60 -28.52 8.81
C GLY A 129 1.12 -27.13 9.20
N ALA A 130 1.04 -26.81 10.49
CA ALA A 130 0.74 -25.44 10.91
C ALA A 130 1.85 -24.47 10.45
N TYR A 131 1.48 -23.25 10.05
CA TYR A 131 2.47 -22.21 9.79
C TYR A 131 3.21 -21.87 11.09
N GLY A 132 4.50 -21.58 10.96
CA GLY A 132 5.35 -21.15 12.07
C GLY A 132 5.70 -19.66 11.96
N HIS A 133 5.98 -19.06 13.11
CA HIS A 133 6.56 -17.72 13.17
C HIS A 133 8.05 -17.74 12.88
N PHE A 134 8.54 -16.67 12.28
CA PHE A 134 9.98 -16.41 12.23
C PHE A 134 10.47 -15.87 13.59
N PRO A 135 11.78 -15.95 13.89
CA PRO A 135 12.31 -15.41 15.15
C PRO A 135 12.07 -13.90 15.33
N THR A 136 12.07 -13.14 14.23
CA THR A 136 11.82 -11.70 14.21
C THR A 136 11.02 -11.32 12.97
N ASN A 137 10.40 -10.14 13.02
CA ASN A 137 9.75 -9.56 11.84
C ASN A 137 10.75 -9.38 10.68
N PHE A 138 11.98 -8.98 10.94
CA PHE A 138 13.04 -8.90 9.92
C PHE A 138 13.23 -10.25 9.20
N ALA A 139 13.34 -11.35 9.95
CA ALA A 139 13.54 -12.67 9.36
C ALA A 139 12.36 -13.07 8.44
N ARG A 140 11.13 -12.72 8.82
CA ARG A 140 9.94 -12.92 7.98
C ARG A 140 9.99 -12.08 6.70
N ILE A 141 10.26 -10.78 6.81
CA ILE A 141 10.34 -9.88 5.64
C ILE A 141 11.48 -10.31 4.70
N ALA A 142 12.62 -10.71 5.24
CA ALA A 142 13.74 -11.24 4.46
C ALA A 142 13.36 -12.51 3.69
N ALA A 143 12.67 -13.45 4.34
CA ALA A 143 12.18 -14.67 3.68
C ALA A 143 11.16 -14.34 2.57
N GLN A 144 10.25 -13.40 2.79
CA GLN A 144 9.30 -12.95 1.78
C GLN A 144 9.98 -12.29 0.57
N ASP A 145 10.99 -11.43 0.81
CA ASP A 145 11.74 -10.79 -0.28
C ASP A 145 12.56 -11.81 -1.08
N LEU A 146 13.13 -12.83 -0.42
CA LEU A 146 13.82 -13.95 -1.09
C LEU A 146 12.88 -14.75 -1.98
N GLU A 147 11.70 -15.13 -1.47
CA GLU A 147 10.69 -15.88 -2.24
C GLU A 147 10.23 -15.09 -3.46
N LYS A 148 9.91 -13.80 -3.27
CA LYS A 148 9.54 -12.90 -4.37
C LYS A 148 10.61 -12.82 -5.45
N ARG A 149 11.89 -12.81 -5.07
CA ARG A 149 13.03 -12.74 -6.01
C ARG A 149 13.31 -14.06 -6.71
N ALA A 150 12.85 -15.19 -6.17
CA ALA A 150 12.97 -16.48 -6.83
C ALA A 150 12.09 -16.56 -8.09
N ASP A 151 10.99 -15.81 -8.13
CA ASP A 151 10.16 -15.65 -9.32
C ASP A 151 10.71 -14.58 -10.27
N THR A 152 11.66 -14.98 -11.12
CA THR A 152 12.27 -14.09 -12.11
C THR A 152 11.38 -13.76 -13.30
N ASP A 153 10.31 -14.54 -13.52
CA ASP A 153 9.38 -14.36 -14.62
C ASP A 153 8.31 -13.32 -14.25
N GLY A 154 7.75 -13.41 -13.04
CA GLY A 154 6.77 -12.48 -12.50
C GLY A 154 7.37 -11.15 -12.00
N PHE A 155 8.56 -11.17 -11.40
CA PHE A 155 9.21 -9.98 -10.82
C PHE A 155 10.45 -9.50 -11.57
N GLY A 156 10.30 -9.34 -12.89
CA GLY A 156 11.38 -8.85 -13.74
C GLY A 156 11.76 -7.37 -13.53
N PRO A 157 13.03 -6.99 -13.73
CA PRO A 157 13.53 -5.62 -13.50
C PRO A 157 12.86 -4.57 -14.40
N LYS A 158 12.42 -4.96 -15.61
CA LYS A 158 11.70 -4.06 -16.53
C LYS A 158 10.38 -3.58 -15.92
N GLY A 159 9.58 -4.49 -15.36
CA GLY A 159 8.29 -4.15 -14.74
C GLY A 159 8.49 -3.20 -13.55
N PHE A 160 9.46 -3.51 -12.69
CA PHE A 160 9.84 -2.65 -11.57
C PHE A 160 10.22 -1.23 -12.00
N ILE A 161 11.11 -1.09 -13.00
CA ILE A 161 11.56 0.23 -13.48
C ILE A 161 10.38 1.03 -14.04
N LEU A 162 9.50 0.40 -14.83
CA LEU A 162 8.33 1.06 -15.39
C LEU A 162 7.36 1.54 -14.30
N GLN A 163 7.10 0.72 -13.27
CA GLN A 163 6.28 1.10 -12.13
C GLN A 163 6.91 2.23 -11.31
N ALA A 164 8.22 2.18 -11.07
CA ALA A 164 8.94 3.26 -10.37
C ALA A 164 8.84 4.60 -11.13
N ILE A 165 8.93 4.54 -12.46
CA ILE A 165 8.75 5.71 -13.33
C ILE A 165 7.30 6.22 -13.27
N ALA A 166 6.31 5.32 -13.33
CA ALA A 166 4.89 5.68 -13.22
C ALA A 166 4.58 6.36 -11.89
N ALA A 167 5.04 5.80 -10.77
CA ALA A 167 4.91 6.41 -9.45
C ALA A 167 5.61 7.77 -9.37
N GLY A 168 6.84 7.86 -9.89
CA GLY A 168 7.62 9.11 -9.90
C GLY A 168 6.98 10.26 -10.70
N TRP A 169 6.08 9.93 -11.63
CA TRP A 169 5.31 10.90 -12.42
C TRP A 169 3.86 11.08 -11.97
N HIS A 170 3.44 10.40 -10.91
CA HIS A 170 2.10 10.60 -10.37
C HIS A 170 1.91 12.04 -9.90
N ASP A 171 0.82 12.67 -10.35
CA ASP A 171 0.46 14.04 -9.98
C ASP A 171 -1.06 14.20 -9.89
N MET A 172 -1.55 14.11 -8.66
CA MET A 172 -2.90 14.51 -8.27
C MET A 172 -2.84 15.96 -7.74
N GLY A 173 -3.02 16.91 -8.66
CA GLY A 173 -3.10 18.36 -8.41
C GLY A 173 -4.06 18.74 -7.27
N PRO A 174 -3.98 19.94 -6.65
CA PRO A 174 -4.86 20.28 -5.51
C PRO A 174 -6.33 20.34 -5.95
N GLU A 175 -6.58 20.83 -7.17
CA GLU A 175 -7.91 20.85 -7.77
C GLU A 175 -8.44 19.44 -8.02
N ARG A 176 -7.61 18.53 -8.55
CA ARG A 176 -7.98 17.12 -8.75
C ARG A 176 -8.19 16.38 -7.43
N LEU A 177 -7.38 16.63 -6.40
CA LEU A 177 -7.61 16.07 -5.06
C LEU A 177 -8.91 16.56 -4.45
N LYS A 178 -9.19 17.86 -4.58
CA LYS A 178 -10.44 18.44 -4.10
C LYS A 178 -11.63 17.80 -4.80
N GLU A 179 -11.57 17.72 -6.13
CA GLU A 179 -12.59 17.08 -6.95
C GLU A 179 -12.78 15.60 -6.59
N LEU A 180 -11.70 14.86 -6.33
CA LEU A 180 -11.76 13.46 -5.86
C LEU A 180 -12.53 13.38 -4.55
N GLY A 181 -12.16 14.22 -3.57
CA GLY A 181 -12.83 14.29 -2.28
C GLY A 181 -14.32 14.64 -2.39
N ASP A 182 -14.66 15.58 -3.27
CA ASP A 182 -16.03 16.04 -3.47
C ASP A 182 -16.89 14.99 -4.22
N LYS A 183 -16.33 14.31 -5.22
CA LYS A 183 -17.03 13.27 -6.00
C LYS A 183 -17.21 11.96 -5.22
N VAL A 184 -16.18 11.51 -4.50
CA VAL A 184 -16.25 10.28 -3.69
C VAL A 184 -16.93 10.55 -2.34
N GLY A 185 -17.08 11.80 -1.89
CA GLY A 185 -17.64 12.10 -0.57
C GLY A 185 -16.59 11.89 0.53
N ARG A 186 -16.14 13.00 1.11
CA ARG A 186 -15.01 13.03 2.06
C ARG A 186 -15.24 12.13 3.27
N GLU A 187 -16.46 12.05 3.76
CA GLU A 187 -16.88 11.19 4.88
C GLU A 187 -16.61 9.69 4.67
N ARG A 188 -16.42 9.26 3.42
CA ARG A 188 -16.15 7.89 2.97
C ARG A 188 -14.68 7.64 2.66
N ILE A 189 -13.83 8.66 2.85
CA ILE A 189 -12.40 8.61 2.60
C ILE A 189 -11.63 8.56 3.91
N LEU A 190 -10.64 7.68 3.96
CA LEU A 190 -9.67 7.56 5.04
C LEU A 190 -8.25 7.72 4.49
N VAL A 191 -7.43 8.48 5.21
CA VAL A 191 -5.97 8.57 4.92
C VAL A 191 -5.16 8.24 6.16
N ALA A 192 -4.20 7.33 6.05
CA ALA A 192 -3.31 7.01 7.16
C ALA A 192 -1.84 6.95 6.73
N HIS A 193 -0.94 7.45 7.58
CA HIS A 193 0.49 7.51 7.28
C HIS A 193 1.35 7.36 8.54
N GLY A 194 2.44 6.60 8.44
CA GLY A 194 3.42 6.43 9.51
C GLY A 194 4.42 7.60 9.61
N THR A 195 4.84 7.97 10.82
CA THR A 195 5.81 9.07 11.01
C THR A 195 7.25 8.67 10.66
N GLU A 196 7.56 7.38 10.66
CA GLU A 196 8.87 6.80 10.31
C GLU A 196 8.90 6.19 8.90
N ASP A 197 7.94 6.50 8.04
CA ASP A 197 7.98 6.08 6.62
C ASP A 197 9.22 6.68 5.92
N ARG A 198 10.15 5.84 5.49
CA ARG A 198 11.39 6.23 4.79
C ARG A 198 11.27 6.11 3.26
N MET A 199 10.20 5.49 2.77
CA MET A 199 9.88 5.38 1.35
C MET A 199 9.17 6.65 0.87
N LEU A 200 8.05 6.97 1.52
CA LEU A 200 7.25 8.17 1.27
C LEU A 200 7.11 8.94 2.58
N THR A 201 8.06 9.83 2.84
CA THR A 201 8.15 10.51 4.14
C THR A 201 6.85 11.20 4.56
N PHE A 202 6.60 11.23 5.86
CA PHE A 202 5.37 11.76 6.47
C PHE A 202 4.90 13.13 5.95
N PRO A 203 5.76 14.11 5.59
CA PRO A 203 5.29 15.37 4.98
C PRO A 203 4.40 15.18 3.74
N HIS A 204 4.60 14.11 2.96
CA HIS A 204 3.73 13.78 1.84
C HIS A 204 2.33 13.37 2.30
N GLY A 205 2.25 12.45 3.27
CA GLY A 205 0.97 12.03 3.87
C GLY A 205 0.24 13.18 4.54
N LYS A 206 0.97 14.03 5.27
CA LYS A 206 0.44 15.25 5.88
C LYS A 206 -0.18 16.19 4.83
N THR A 207 0.55 16.45 3.73
CA THR A 207 0.01 17.26 2.63
C THR A 207 -1.24 16.63 2.04
N LEU A 208 -1.24 15.31 1.82
CA LEU A 208 -2.39 14.60 1.27
C LEU A 208 -3.62 14.79 2.18
N ILE A 209 -3.47 14.63 3.50
CA ILE A 209 -4.53 14.87 4.49
C ILE A 209 -5.04 16.32 4.41
N GLU A 210 -4.13 17.30 4.38
CA GLU A 210 -4.48 18.72 4.36
C GLU A 210 -5.23 19.13 3.08
N GLN A 211 -4.84 18.59 1.93
CA GLN A 211 -5.45 18.91 0.63
C GLN A 211 -6.73 18.13 0.36
N LEU A 212 -6.75 16.83 0.70
CA LEU A 212 -7.89 15.94 0.46
C LEU A 212 -8.98 16.09 1.53
N GLN A 213 -8.63 16.56 2.73
CA GLN A 213 -9.53 16.72 3.88
C GLN A 213 -10.47 15.51 4.04
N PRO A 214 -9.92 14.29 4.19
CA PRO A 214 -10.73 13.09 4.33
C PRO A 214 -11.55 13.14 5.61
N GLY A 215 -12.67 12.43 5.64
CA GLY A 215 -13.54 12.33 6.81
C GLY A 215 -12.85 11.70 7.99
N GLU A 216 -11.85 10.85 7.74
CA GLU A 216 -10.98 10.27 8.77
C GLU A 216 -9.52 10.35 8.34
N SER A 217 -8.64 10.67 9.29
CA SER A 217 -7.20 10.61 9.06
C SER A 217 -6.44 10.14 10.29
N TYR A 218 -5.37 9.39 10.06
CA TYR A 218 -4.57 8.80 11.13
C TYR A 218 -3.07 9.01 10.88
N VAL A 219 -2.39 9.61 11.87
CA VAL A 219 -0.93 9.70 11.91
C VAL A 219 -0.44 8.63 12.88
N ARG A 220 0.34 7.68 12.39
CA ARG A 220 0.81 6.53 13.17
C ARG A 220 2.24 6.75 13.64
N GLU A 221 2.37 7.14 14.90
CA GLU A 221 3.66 7.45 15.51
C GLU A 221 4.57 6.21 15.60
N GLY A 222 5.83 6.36 15.20
CA GLY A 222 6.81 5.27 15.22
C GLY A 222 6.53 4.15 14.21
N ARG A 223 5.66 4.38 13.23
CA ARG A 223 5.34 3.41 12.17
C ARG A 223 5.91 3.80 10.82
N GLY A 224 6.24 2.79 10.03
CA GLY A 224 6.87 2.90 8.73
C GLY A 224 5.86 2.96 7.59
N HIS A 225 6.27 2.36 6.46
CA HIS A 225 5.57 2.44 5.19
C HIS A 225 4.41 1.45 5.08
N VAL A 226 4.43 0.31 5.79
CA VAL A 226 3.47 -0.78 5.53
C VAL A 226 2.60 -1.04 6.75
N LEU A 227 1.77 -0.05 7.07
CA LEU A 227 0.91 -0.03 8.26
C LEU A 227 0.04 -1.29 8.42
N LEU A 228 -0.50 -1.83 7.32
CA LEU A 228 -1.32 -3.05 7.37
C LEU A 228 -0.56 -4.31 7.82
N ILE A 229 0.78 -4.32 7.70
CA ILE A 229 1.63 -5.40 8.21
C ILE A 229 2.14 -5.05 9.62
N GLU A 230 2.45 -3.78 9.86
CA GLU A 230 3.00 -3.32 11.13
C GLU A 230 1.97 -3.32 12.27
N GLU A 231 0.71 -3.02 11.96
CA GLU A 231 -0.40 -2.87 12.91
C GLU A 231 -1.69 -3.50 12.34
N GLN A 232 -1.65 -4.82 12.12
CA GLN A 232 -2.73 -5.58 11.47
C GLN A 232 -4.10 -5.34 12.13
N ASP A 233 -4.19 -5.51 13.46
CA ASP A 233 -5.46 -5.32 14.19
C ASP A 233 -6.00 -3.90 14.05
N TRP A 234 -5.13 -2.91 14.22
CA TRP A 234 -5.54 -1.52 14.09
C TRP A 234 -6.00 -1.21 12.67
N HIS A 235 -5.29 -1.69 11.65
CA HIS A 235 -5.67 -1.52 10.25
C HIS A 235 -7.05 -2.14 9.98
N ASP A 236 -7.23 -3.42 10.34
CA ASP A 236 -8.44 -4.18 10.05
C ASP A 236 -9.65 -3.60 10.77
N GLU A 237 -9.51 -3.24 12.06
CA GLU A 237 -10.55 -2.55 12.81
C GLU A 237 -10.91 -1.18 12.21
N THR A 238 -9.91 -0.42 11.77
CA THR A 238 -10.10 0.93 11.24
C THR A 238 -10.85 0.88 9.91
N VAL A 239 -10.44 -0.03 9.02
CA VAL A 239 -11.11 -0.27 7.74
C VAL A 239 -12.53 -0.78 7.96
N ALA A 240 -12.73 -1.73 8.88
CA ALA A 240 -14.06 -2.26 9.19
C ALA A 240 -15.00 -1.17 9.75
N LYS A 241 -14.50 -0.27 10.60
CA LYS A 241 -15.26 0.89 11.11
C LYS A 241 -15.68 1.82 9.97
N LEU A 242 -14.78 2.12 9.03
CA LEU A 242 -15.11 2.90 7.85
C LEU A 242 -16.19 2.22 7.01
N TRP A 243 -16.05 0.91 6.74
CA TRP A 243 -17.03 0.15 5.96
C TRP A 243 -18.41 0.16 6.60
N ALA A 244 -18.49 -0.14 7.90
CA ALA A 244 -19.74 -0.09 8.66
C ALA A 244 -20.39 1.31 8.63
N LYS A 245 -19.59 2.37 8.79
CA LYS A 245 -20.05 3.75 8.66
C LYS A 245 -20.60 4.04 7.27
N THR A 246 -19.87 3.66 6.21
CA THR A 246 -20.29 3.92 4.83
C THR A 246 -21.57 3.17 4.47
N ALA A 247 -21.77 1.93 4.94
CA ALA A 247 -23.00 1.18 4.70
C ALA A 247 -24.27 1.86 5.26
N LEU A 248 -24.13 2.75 6.25
CA LEU A 248 -25.25 3.49 6.85
C LEU A 248 -25.54 4.84 6.16
N LEU A 249 -24.63 5.33 5.31
CA LEU A 249 -24.84 6.55 4.55
C LEU A 249 -25.83 6.26 3.43
N SER A 250 -26.87 7.09 3.28
CA SER A 250 -27.79 7.01 2.16
C SER A 250 -27.03 7.11 0.83
N VAL A 251 -27.48 6.34 -0.17
CA VAL A 251 -27.05 6.48 -1.56
C VAL A 251 -27.68 7.74 -2.13
#